data_AF-A0A932CVQ3-F1
#
_entry.id   AF-A0A932CVQ3-F1
#
_cell.length_a   1.000
_cell.length_b   1.000
_cell.length_c   1.000
_cell.angle_alpha   90.00
_cell.angle_beta   90.00
_cell.angle_gamma   90.00
#
_symmetry.space_group_name_H-M   'P 1'
#
loop_
_entity.id
_entity.type
_entity.pdbx_description
1 polymer ?
#
loop_
_entity_poly.entity_id
_entity_poly.type
_entity_poly.pdbx_seq_one_letter_code
_entity_poly.pdbx_strand_id
1 'polypeptide(L)'
;MRYWLPALTLMLSWPGPVQGQPRPDREETARTRFAQGQAAYQAGDFPAAAEAFLAAYRAVPSPEIAFNIAKVHERMGDLDVAIRYYELYLRRSDLEESEAAQVRDVVERLKAEKRRRSQTVQPVAASQGELDAEARTFFDRGMRMFRRRDYAGALQAFQAALSFARQARNPVPELFFNMAATLERLGRAPEAAGFYDNYLRQHRELSDRERDQIRHKIEELCAGAPRCP
;
A
#
# COMPACT_ATOMS: atom_id res chain seq x y z
N MET A 1 -46.08 54.32 47.46
CA MET A 1 -45.71 54.60 46.06
C MET A 1 -44.50 53.75 45.72
N ARG A 2 -44.59 52.93 44.67
CA ARG A 2 -43.72 51.79 44.38
C ARG A 2 -42.82 52.17 43.21
N TYR A 3 -41.51 52.32 43.43
CA TYR A 3 -40.54 52.60 42.37
C TYR A 3 -39.96 51.30 41.83
N TRP A 4 -39.97 51.17 40.50
CA TRP A 4 -39.51 50.01 39.72
C TRP A 4 -38.06 50.26 39.26
N LEU A 5 -37.18 49.28 39.46
CA LEU A 5 -35.82 49.24 38.89
C LEU A 5 -35.84 48.42 37.59
N PRO A 6 -35.32 48.90 36.44
CA PRO A 6 -35.13 48.06 35.28
C PRO A 6 -33.84 47.24 35.39
N ALA A 7 -33.97 45.93 35.24
CA ALA A 7 -32.86 44.97 35.16
C ALA A 7 -32.17 45.08 33.79
N LEU A 8 -30.85 45.25 33.81
CA LEU A 8 -29.98 45.25 32.64
C LEU A 8 -29.67 43.81 32.23
N THR A 9 -30.31 43.28 31.20
CA THR A 9 -29.98 41.96 30.63
C THR A 9 -28.80 42.07 29.68
N LEU A 10 -27.64 41.59 30.12
CA LEU A 10 -26.48 41.35 29.25
C LEU A 10 -26.80 40.18 28.30
N MET A 11 -26.98 40.47 27.01
CA MET A 11 -27.01 39.45 25.96
C MET A 11 -25.58 38.97 25.67
N LEU A 12 -25.20 37.81 26.20
CA LEU A 12 -24.03 37.09 25.71
C LEU A 12 -24.38 36.44 24.38
N SER A 13 -23.83 36.95 23.28
CA SER A 13 -23.89 36.34 21.97
C SER A 13 -23.00 35.10 21.92
N TRP A 14 -23.61 33.92 21.76
CA TRP A 14 -22.88 32.68 21.51
C TRP A 14 -22.36 32.71 20.06
N PRO A 15 -21.04 32.63 19.80
CA PRO A 15 -20.57 32.45 18.44
C PRO A 15 -21.06 31.09 17.95
N GLY A 16 -21.93 31.10 16.94
CA GLY A 16 -22.35 29.88 16.26
C GLY A 16 -21.16 29.14 15.64
N PRO A 17 -21.29 27.84 15.35
CA PRO A 17 -20.24 27.09 14.67
C PRO A 17 -19.92 27.78 13.33
N VAL A 18 -18.68 28.24 13.19
CA VAL A 18 -18.14 28.70 11.91
C VAL A 18 -18.05 27.49 10.99
N GLN A 19 -19.10 27.25 10.20
CA GLN A 19 -18.94 26.48 8.98
C GLN A 19 -18.11 27.36 8.04
N GLY A 20 -16.80 27.10 8.01
CA GLY A 20 -15.88 27.82 7.14
C GLY A 20 -16.20 27.48 5.69
N GLN A 21 -16.95 28.35 5.02
CA GLN A 21 -17.14 28.23 3.57
C GLN A 21 -15.76 28.24 2.88
N PRO A 22 -15.55 27.41 1.86
CA PRO A 22 -14.32 27.43 1.09
C PRO A 22 -14.07 28.86 0.59
N ARG A 23 -12.83 29.36 0.75
CA ARG A 23 -12.46 30.66 0.20
C ARG A 23 -12.48 30.56 -1.35
N PRO A 24 -12.98 31.58 -2.08
CA PRO A 24 -13.09 31.54 -3.55
C PRO A 24 -11.81 31.10 -4.27
N ASP A 25 -10.65 31.53 -3.76
CA ASP A 25 -9.31 31.15 -4.24
C ASP A 25 -9.04 29.63 -4.19
N ARG A 26 -9.56 28.93 -3.17
CA ARG A 26 -9.43 27.47 -3.07
C ARG A 26 -10.32 26.73 -4.05
N GLU A 27 -11.52 27.24 -4.31
CA GLU A 27 -12.43 26.64 -5.29
C GLU A 27 -11.87 26.80 -6.71
N GLU A 28 -11.35 27.97 -7.04
CA GLU A 28 -10.69 28.22 -8.33
C GLU A 28 -9.45 27.33 -8.50
N THR A 29 -8.60 27.25 -7.46
CA THR A 29 -7.46 26.33 -7.45
C THR A 29 -7.90 24.88 -7.67
N ALA A 30 -8.94 24.42 -6.98
CA ALA A 30 -9.45 23.06 -7.11
C ALA A 30 -9.98 22.79 -8.53
N ARG A 31 -10.73 23.72 -9.13
CA ARG A 31 -11.24 23.60 -10.51
C ARG A 31 -10.10 23.53 -11.52
N THR A 32 -9.12 24.42 -11.43
CA THR A 32 -7.96 24.41 -12.33
C THR A 32 -7.18 23.11 -12.21
N ARG A 33 -6.88 22.66 -10.99
CA ARG A 33 -6.17 21.40 -10.74
C ARG A 33 -6.98 20.18 -11.19
N PHE A 34 -8.29 20.19 -11.01
CA PHE A 34 -9.16 19.11 -11.47
C PHE A 34 -9.19 19.02 -13.00
N ALA A 35 -9.32 20.15 -13.70
CA ALA A 35 -9.28 20.19 -15.17
C ALA A 35 -7.92 19.71 -15.71
N GLN A 36 -6.81 20.10 -15.07
CA GLN A 36 -5.48 19.57 -15.38
C GLN A 36 -5.41 18.04 -15.20
N GLY A 37 -5.96 17.53 -14.09
CA GLY A 37 -6.01 16.09 -13.83
C GLY A 37 -6.81 15.33 -14.89
N GLN A 38 -7.95 15.89 -15.33
CA GLN A 38 -8.75 15.31 -16.41
C GLN A 38 -7.99 15.29 -17.73
N ALA A 39 -7.33 16.39 -18.09
CA ALA A 39 -6.54 16.48 -19.32
C ALA A 39 -5.38 15.47 -19.31
N ALA A 40 -4.63 15.38 -18.21
CA ALA A 40 -3.56 14.41 -18.05
C ALA A 40 -4.07 12.95 -18.10
N TYR A 41 -5.21 12.67 -17.46
CA TYR A 41 -5.83 11.35 -17.48
C TYR A 41 -6.25 10.93 -18.90
N GLN A 42 -6.82 11.86 -19.68
CA GLN A 42 -7.17 11.63 -21.09
C GLN A 42 -5.93 11.41 -21.97
N ALA A 43 -4.84 12.11 -21.67
CA ALA A 43 -3.55 11.92 -22.34
C ALA A 43 -2.82 10.61 -21.95
N GLY A 44 -3.32 9.87 -20.95
CA GLY A 44 -2.66 8.68 -20.41
C GLY A 44 -1.50 8.96 -19.46
N ASP A 45 -1.24 10.23 -19.13
CA ASP A 45 -0.25 10.63 -18.13
C ASP A 45 -0.85 10.48 -16.72
N PHE A 46 -0.93 9.23 -16.26
CA PHE A 46 -1.51 8.89 -14.96
C PHE A 46 -0.74 9.50 -13.77
N PRO A 47 0.60 9.56 -13.76
CA PRO A 47 1.34 10.26 -12.70
C PRO A 47 0.96 11.74 -12.58
N ALA A 48 0.93 12.49 -13.69
CA ALA A 48 0.55 13.90 -13.67
C ALA A 48 -0.93 14.07 -13.27
N ALA A 49 -1.81 13.18 -13.73
CA ALA A 49 -3.21 13.18 -13.35
C ALA A 49 -3.40 12.95 -11.83
N ALA A 50 -2.67 12.01 -11.24
CA ALA A 50 -2.71 11.74 -9.80
C ALA A 50 -2.24 12.95 -8.98
N GLU A 51 -1.15 13.60 -9.38
CA GLU A 51 -0.67 14.81 -8.71
C GLU A 51 -1.73 15.93 -8.75
N ALA A 52 -2.29 16.17 -9.93
CA ALA A 52 -3.29 17.23 -10.15
C ALA A 52 -4.59 16.96 -9.37
N PHE A 53 -5.11 15.73 -9.38
CA PHE A 53 -6.30 15.37 -8.60
C PHE A 53 -6.04 15.43 -7.10
N LEU A 54 -4.87 15.01 -6.61
CA LEU A 54 -4.50 15.17 -5.20
C LEU A 54 -4.40 16.64 -4.79
N ALA A 55 -3.85 17.50 -5.65
CA ALA A 55 -3.80 18.93 -5.41
C ALA A 55 -5.22 19.54 -5.36
N ALA A 56 -6.11 19.14 -6.27
CA ALA A 56 -7.52 19.55 -6.24
C ALA A 56 -8.20 19.11 -4.94
N TYR A 57 -8.00 17.86 -4.52
CA TYR A 57 -8.58 17.30 -3.31
C TYR A 57 -8.08 18.01 -2.04
N ARG A 58 -6.80 18.41 -1.99
CA ARG A 58 -6.25 19.18 -0.87
C ARG A 58 -6.85 20.59 -0.78
N ALA A 59 -7.15 21.21 -1.92
CA ALA A 59 -7.78 22.52 -1.96
C ALA A 59 -9.25 22.45 -1.53
N VAL A 60 -10.01 21.50 -2.11
CA VAL A 60 -11.41 21.22 -1.77
C VAL A 60 -11.64 19.71 -1.78
N PRO A 61 -11.73 19.06 -0.60
CA PRO A 61 -12.05 17.64 -0.53
C PRO A 61 -13.49 17.36 -0.98
N SER A 62 -13.68 16.54 -2.02
CA SER A 62 -15.00 16.10 -2.46
C SER A 62 -15.01 14.61 -2.84
N PRO A 63 -16.17 13.93 -2.78
CA PRO A 63 -16.27 12.54 -3.20
C PRO A 63 -15.93 12.34 -4.68
N GLU A 64 -16.33 13.25 -5.57
CA GLU A 64 -16.05 13.16 -7.01
C GLU A 64 -14.54 13.21 -7.29
N ILE A 65 -13.81 14.07 -6.58
CA ILE A 65 -12.35 14.11 -6.70
C ILE A 65 -11.73 12.84 -6.12
N ALA A 66 -12.25 12.32 -5.00
CA ALA A 66 -11.80 11.05 -4.44
C ALA A 66 -11.98 9.88 -5.42
N PHE A 67 -13.11 9.82 -6.12
CA PHE A 67 -13.34 8.80 -7.16
C PHE A 67 -12.32 8.89 -8.29
N ASN A 68 -12.00 10.11 -8.77
CA ASN A 68 -10.99 10.30 -9.81
C ASN A 68 -9.57 9.92 -9.34
N ILE A 69 -9.21 10.20 -8.08
CA ILE A 69 -7.97 9.70 -7.47
C ILE A 69 -7.97 8.17 -7.45
N ALA A 70 -9.07 7.54 -7.07
CA ALA A 70 -9.18 6.09 -7.08
C ALA A 70 -8.97 5.50 -8.49
N LYS A 71 -9.60 6.11 -9.52
CA LYS A 71 -9.46 5.69 -10.92
C LYS A 71 -8.04 5.78 -11.44
N VAL A 72 -7.34 6.89 -11.18
CA VAL A 72 -5.98 7.05 -11.68
C VAL A 72 -5.01 6.09 -11.00
N HIS A 73 -5.14 5.89 -9.67
CA HIS A 73 -4.31 4.90 -8.96
C HIS A 73 -4.64 3.46 -9.36
N GLU A 74 -5.90 3.15 -9.67
CA GLU A 74 -6.27 1.86 -10.27
C GLU A 74 -5.54 1.63 -11.60
N ARG A 75 -5.47 2.65 -12.48
CA ARG A 75 -4.75 2.56 -13.77
C ARG A 75 -3.24 2.42 -13.61
N MET A 76 -2.67 3.00 -12.56
CA MET A 76 -1.26 2.83 -12.21
C MET A 76 -0.95 1.52 -11.50
N GLY A 77 -1.97 0.72 -11.13
CA GLY A 77 -1.79 -0.50 -10.36
C GLY A 77 -1.47 -0.29 -8.89
N ASP A 78 -1.60 0.95 -8.39
CA ASP A 78 -1.48 1.28 -6.96
C ASP A 78 -2.79 0.91 -6.24
N LEU A 79 -2.93 -0.39 -5.99
CA LEU A 79 -4.14 -0.98 -5.43
C LEU A 79 -4.45 -0.41 -4.04
N ASP A 80 -3.43 -0.06 -3.26
CA ASP A 80 -3.58 0.47 -1.91
C ASP A 80 -4.26 1.83 -1.89
N VAL A 81 -3.79 2.76 -2.72
CA VAL A 81 -4.40 4.09 -2.82
C VAL A 81 -5.77 4.01 -3.51
N ALA A 82 -5.89 3.19 -4.56
CA ALA A 82 -7.17 3.01 -5.25
C ALA A 82 -8.29 2.52 -4.30
N ILE A 83 -8.04 1.44 -3.55
CA ILE A 83 -9.00 0.89 -2.57
C ILE A 83 -9.39 1.96 -1.55
N ARG A 84 -8.41 2.67 -0.98
CA ARG A 84 -8.64 3.69 0.05
C ARG A 84 -9.59 4.79 -0.44
N TYR A 85 -9.36 5.31 -1.65
CA TYR A 85 -10.14 6.42 -2.19
C TYR A 85 -11.51 5.98 -2.72
N TYR A 86 -11.66 4.76 -3.24
CA TYR A 86 -12.98 4.19 -3.53
C TYR A 86 -13.81 3.98 -2.26
N GLU A 87 -13.21 3.46 -1.18
CA GLU A 87 -13.89 3.34 0.10
C GLU A 87 -14.25 4.71 0.70
N LEU A 88 -13.44 5.74 0.42
CA LEU A 88 -13.75 7.11 0.81
C LEU A 88 -14.94 7.69 0.02
N TYR A 89 -14.98 7.45 -1.29
CA TYR A 89 -16.13 7.79 -2.14
C TYR A 89 -17.42 7.15 -1.60
N LEU A 90 -17.41 5.83 -1.38
CA LEU A 90 -18.54 5.08 -0.81
C LEU A 90 -19.02 5.61 0.54
N ARG A 91 -18.12 6.13 1.39
CA ARG A 91 -18.47 6.67 2.72
C ARG A 91 -18.99 8.10 2.69
N ARG A 92 -18.66 8.88 1.66
CA ARG A 92 -18.88 10.34 1.63
C ARG A 92 -19.90 10.77 0.59
N SER A 93 -20.23 9.91 -0.36
CA SER A 93 -21.26 10.13 -1.37
C SER A 93 -22.62 9.62 -0.88
N ASP A 94 -23.68 10.31 -1.29
CA ASP A 94 -25.06 9.81 -1.21
C ASP A 94 -25.37 9.11 -2.54
N LEU A 95 -25.17 7.79 -2.57
CA LEU A 95 -25.28 6.98 -3.79
C LEU A 95 -26.54 6.13 -3.76
N GLU A 96 -27.17 5.98 -4.92
CA GLU A 96 -28.12 4.89 -5.14
C GLU A 96 -27.43 3.54 -4.91
N GLU A 97 -28.15 2.58 -4.34
CA GLU A 97 -27.57 1.29 -3.94
C GLU A 97 -26.96 0.53 -5.13
N SER A 98 -27.50 0.70 -6.33
CA SER A 98 -26.96 0.11 -7.55
C SER A 98 -25.57 0.66 -7.93
N GLU A 99 -25.33 1.95 -7.75
CA GLU A 99 -24.02 2.57 -7.98
C GLU A 99 -23.03 2.18 -6.86
N ALA A 100 -23.49 2.23 -5.60
CA ALA A 100 -22.67 1.80 -4.48
C ALA A 100 -22.22 0.33 -4.62
N ALA A 101 -23.11 -0.56 -5.09
CA ALA A 101 -22.78 -1.96 -5.37
C ALA A 101 -21.66 -2.09 -6.42
N GLN A 102 -21.73 -1.35 -7.53
CA GLN A 102 -20.69 -1.38 -8.57
C GLN A 102 -19.32 -0.95 -8.03
N VAL A 103 -19.26 0.10 -7.20
CA VAL A 103 -17.98 0.53 -6.60
C VAL A 103 -17.48 -0.47 -5.57
N ARG A 104 -18.36 -1.11 -4.79
CA ARG A 104 -17.98 -2.19 -3.87
C ARG A 104 -17.40 -3.39 -4.62
N ASP A 105 -17.96 -3.76 -5.77
CA ASP A 105 -17.42 -4.83 -6.63
C ASP A 105 -16.01 -4.50 -7.14
N VAL A 106 -15.77 -3.24 -7.53
CA VAL A 106 -14.42 -2.77 -7.88
C VAL A 106 -13.47 -2.92 -6.70
N VAL A 107 -13.87 -2.46 -5.50
CA VAL A 107 -13.04 -2.59 -4.28
C VAL A 107 -12.72 -4.05 -3.98
N GLU A 108 -13.69 -4.96 -4.06
CA GLU A 108 -13.45 -6.38 -3.79
C GLU A 108 -12.55 -7.04 -4.84
N ARG A 109 -12.70 -6.68 -6.12
CA ARG A 109 -11.77 -7.10 -7.17
C ARG A 109 -10.34 -6.64 -6.89
N LEU A 110 -10.15 -5.35 -6.55
CA LEU A 110 -8.81 -4.82 -6.25
C LEU A 110 -8.22 -5.45 -4.99
N LYS A 111 -9.02 -5.71 -3.96
CA LYS A 111 -8.59 -6.45 -2.76
C LYS A 111 -8.18 -7.89 -3.11
N ALA A 112 -8.94 -8.57 -3.97
CA ALA A 112 -8.60 -9.92 -4.43
C ALA A 112 -7.29 -9.93 -5.23
N GLU A 113 -7.09 -8.96 -6.12
CA GLU A 113 -5.85 -8.79 -6.86
C GLU A 113 -4.67 -8.54 -5.92
N LYS A 114 -4.82 -7.61 -4.97
CA LYS A 114 -3.80 -7.33 -3.95
C LYS A 114 -3.44 -8.59 -3.15
N ARG A 115 -4.45 -9.37 -2.74
CA ARG A 115 -4.24 -10.66 -2.07
C ARG A 115 -3.44 -11.62 -2.96
N ARG A 116 -3.80 -11.77 -4.24
CA ARG A 116 -3.08 -12.62 -5.20
C ARG A 116 -1.63 -12.18 -5.38
N ARG A 117 -1.36 -10.89 -5.58
CA ARG A 117 0.02 -10.34 -5.67
C ARG A 117 0.83 -10.57 -4.39
N SER A 118 0.17 -10.57 -3.22
CA SER A 118 0.83 -10.89 -1.95
C SER A 118 1.03 -12.40 -1.71
N GLN A 119 0.21 -13.25 -2.33
CA GLN A 119 0.26 -14.70 -2.18
C GLN A 119 1.38 -15.35 -2.99
N THR A 120 1.76 -14.75 -4.13
CA THR A 120 2.94 -15.14 -4.92
C THR A 120 4.25 -14.87 -4.18
N VAL A 121 4.22 -14.10 -3.09
CA VAL A 121 5.39 -13.65 -2.33
C VAL A 121 5.39 -14.23 -0.90
N GLN A 122 4.78 -15.40 -0.73
CA GLN A 122 4.74 -16.10 0.56
C GLN A 122 5.98 -16.94 0.78
N PRO A 123 6.45 -17.08 2.04
CA PRO A 123 7.58 -17.92 2.35
C PRO A 123 7.40 -19.33 1.76
N VAL A 124 8.39 -19.76 0.99
CA VAL A 124 8.46 -21.06 0.32
C VAL A 124 9.09 -22.05 1.30
N ALA A 125 8.57 -23.27 1.37
CA ALA A 125 9.24 -24.33 2.12
C ALA A 125 10.43 -24.85 1.32
N ALA A 126 11.60 -24.99 1.94
CA ALA A 126 12.71 -25.72 1.34
C ALA A 126 12.35 -27.20 1.20
N SER A 127 12.80 -27.83 0.13
CA SER A 127 12.62 -29.26 -0.10
C SER A 127 13.39 -30.09 0.93
N GLN A 128 13.00 -31.36 1.10
CA GLN A 128 13.57 -32.23 2.14
C GLN A 128 15.06 -32.54 1.93
N GLY A 129 15.59 -32.39 0.71
CA GLY A 129 17.00 -32.68 0.38
C GLY A 129 17.92 -31.46 0.28
N GLU A 130 17.39 -30.24 0.36
CA GLU A 130 18.17 -28.99 0.21
C GLU A 130 18.89 -28.56 1.49
N LEU A 131 18.37 -28.94 2.65
CA LEU A 131 18.87 -28.51 3.94
C LEU A 131 19.48 -29.68 4.72
N ASP A 132 20.66 -29.47 5.28
CA ASP A 132 21.17 -30.32 6.36
C ASP A 132 20.29 -30.20 7.62
N ALA A 133 20.48 -31.12 8.58
CA ALA A 133 19.60 -31.23 9.75
C ALA A 133 19.62 -29.96 10.62
N GLU A 134 20.78 -29.33 10.75
CA GLU A 134 21.00 -28.09 11.48
C GLU A 134 20.27 -26.93 10.81
N ALA A 135 20.51 -26.69 9.52
CA ALA A 135 19.85 -25.61 8.78
C ALA A 135 18.33 -25.81 8.72
N ARG A 136 17.85 -27.07 8.59
CA ARG A 136 16.43 -27.43 8.66
C ARG A 136 15.78 -27.00 9.97
N THR A 137 16.45 -27.24 11.09
CA THR A 137 15.94 -26.88 12.43
C THR A 137 15.69 -25.38 12.53
N PHE A 138 16.63 -24.57 12.07
CA PHE A 138 16.51 -23.12 12.06
C PHE A 138 15.48 -22.63 11.04
N PHE A 139 15.43 -23.24 9.86
CA PHE A 139 14.43 -22.93 8.84
C PHE A 139 13.00 -23.12 9.37
N ASP A 140 12.71 -24.28 9.98
CA ASP A 140 11.39 -24.59 10.51
C ASP A 140 11.01 -23.67 11.68
N ARG A 141 11.99 -23.27 12.48
CA ARG A 141 11.81 -22.23 13.50
C ARG A 141 11.41 -20.90 12.84
N GLY A 142 12.09 -20.50 11.78
CA GLY A 142 11.78 -19.30 10.99
C GLY A 142 10.35 -19.33 10.44
N MET A 143 9.94 -20.45 9.84
CA MET A 143 8.58 -20.63 9.33
C MET A 143 7.51 -20.54 10.43
N ARG A 144 7.76 -21.14 11.60
CA ARG A 144 6.84 -21.04 12.75
C ARG A 144 6.72 -19.60 13.26
N MET A 145 7.84 -18.88 13.36
CA MET A 145 7.87 -17.49 13.79
C MET A 145 7.15 -16.58 12.78
N PHE A 146 7.41 -16.77 11.48
CA PHE A 146 6.74 -16.03 10.42
C PHE A 146 5.22 -16.20 10.48
N ARG A 147 4.73 -17.45 10.63
CA ARG A 147 3.28 -17.72 10.75
C ARG A 147 2.65 -17.04 11.97
N ARG A 148 3.42 -16.87 13.06
CA ARG A 148 3.01 -16.15 14.27
C ARG A 148 3.19 -14.63 14.17
N ARG A 149 3.61 -14.12 13.01
CA ARG A 149 3.95 -12.71 12.75
C ARG A 149 5.12 -12.17 13.57
N ASP A 150 5.91 -13.04 14.18
CA ASP A 150 7.20 -12.69 14.76
C ASP A 150 8.24 -12.61 13.64
N TYR A 151 8.17 -11.54 12.85
CA TYR A 151 9.01 -11.38 11.67
C TYR A 151 10.49 -11.13 12.03
N ALA A 152 10.75 -10.47 13.17
CA ALA A 152 12.11 -10.26 13.64
C ALA A 152 12.77 -11.60 14.04
N GLY A 153 12.09 -12.42 14.84
CA GLY A 153 12.55 -13.76 15.19
C GLY A 153 12.67 -14.68 13.97
N ALA A 154 11.72 -14.59 13.03
CA ALA A 154 11.78 -15.34 11.78
C ALA A 154 13.03 -15.01 10.97
N LEU A 155 13.36 -13.72 10.82
CA LEU A 155 14.55 -13.28 10.09
C LEU A 155 15.83 -13.82 10.73
N GLN A 156 15.94 -13.75 12.07
CA GLN A 156 17.09 -14.31 12.80
C GLN A 156 17.23 -15.82 12.58
N ALA A 157 16.12 -16.55 12.61
CA ALA A 157 16.11 -17.99 12.39
C ALA A 157 16.51 -18.34 10.94
N PHE A 158 16.03 -17.60 9.94
CA PHE A 158 16.46 -17.82 8.55
C PHE A 158 17.94 -17.46 8.32
N GLN A 159 18.46 -16.40 8.98
CA GLN A 159 19.89 -16.07 8.95
C GLN A 159 20.75 -17.19 9.54
N ALA A 160 20.31 -17.77 10.66
CA ALA A 160 20.97 -18.93 11.25
C ALA A 160 20.96 -20.12 10.28
N ALA A 161 19.82 -20.44 9.68
CA ALA A 161 19.72 -21.49 8.66
C ALA A 161 20.69 -21.27 7.48
N LEU A 162 20.78 -20.03 6.97
CA LEU A 162 21.72 -19.67 5.89
C LEU A 162 23.19 -19.83 6.32
N SER A 163 23.51 -19.55 7.58
CA SER A 163 24.87 -19.71 8.09
C SER A 163 25.33 -21.18 8.12
N PHE A 164 24.42 -22.11 8.42
CA PHE A 164 24.69 -23.56 8.36
C PHE A 164 24.73 -24.06 6.92
N ALA A 165 23.77 -23.68 6.08
CA ALA A 165 23.73 -24.10 4.67
C ALA A 165 24.99 -23.67 3.88
N ARG A 166 25.54 -22.48 4.18
CA ARG A 166 26.81 -22.01 3.58
C ARG A 166 28.01 -22.87 3.96
N GLN A 167 28.06 -23.39 5.18
CA GLN A 167 29.14 -24.28 5.62
C GLN A 167 29.09 -25.60 4.84
N ALA A 168 27.89 -26.11 4.56
CA ALA A 168 27.67 -27.29 3.73
C ALA A 168 27.90 -27.07 2.22
N ARG A 169 28.19 -25.82 1.79
CA ARG A 169 28.30 -25.41 0.37
C ARG A 169 27.07 -25.77 -0.48
N ASN A 170 25.89 -25.87 0.14
CA ASN A 170 24.65 -26.13 -0.57
C ASN A 170 23.86 -24.81 -0.75
N PRO A 171 23.67 -24.30 -1.99
CA PRO A 171 22.81 -23.15 -2.21
C PRO A 171 21.35 -23.55 -1.96
N VAL A 172 20.66 -22.79 -1.11
CA VAL A 172 19.23 -22.97 -0.80
C VAL A 172 18.52 -21.68 -1.16
N PRO A 173 18.07 -21.51 -2.41
CA PRO A 173 17.45 -20.28 -2.86
C PRO A 173 16.27 -19.84 -1.98
N GLU A 174 15.48 -20.79 -1.50
CA GLU A 174 14.27 -20.60 -0.67
C GLU A 174 14.56 -19.81 0.60
N LEU A 175 15.77 -19.92 1.16
CA LEU A 175 16.20 -19.09 2.29
C LEU A 175 16.25 -17.61 1.91
N PHE A 176 16.75 -17.27 0.72
CA PHE A 176 16.76 -15.89 0.26
C PHE A 176 15.33 -15.38 0.04
N PHE A 177 14.45 -16.19 -0.58
CA PHE A 177 13.05 -15.83 -0.74
C PHE A 177 12.35 -15.58 0.59
N ASN A 178 12.55 -16.47 1.56
CA ASN A 178 11.93 -16.37 2.89
C ASN A 178 12.42 -15.16 3.67
N MET A 179 13.72 -14.86 3.58
CA MET A 179 14.29 -13.65 4.17
C MET A 179 13.73 -12.40 3.51
N ALA A 180 13.61 -12.37 2.18
CA ALA A 180 13.00 -11.26 1.45
C ALA A 180 11.56 -11.02 1.89
N ALA A 181 10.74 -12.07 1.90
CA ALA A 181 9.33 -11.99 2.32
C ALA A 181 9.20 -11.55 3.78
N THR A 182 10.14 -11.96 4.65
CA THR A 182 10.17 -11.55 6.06
C THR A 182 10.55 -10.07 6.21
N LEU A 183 11.53 -9.59 5.43
CA LEU A 183 11.96 -8.20 5.43
C LEU A 183 10.88 -7.25 4.92
N GLU A 184 10.09 -7.67 3.94
CA GLU A 184 8.90 -6.92 3.50
C GLU A 184 7.90 -6.71 4.65
N ARG A 185 7.63 -7.75 5.43
CA ARG A 185 6.73 -7.66 6.58
C ARG A 185 7.27 -6.75 7.69
N LEU A 186 8.59 -6.56 7.73
CA LEU A 186 9.27 -5.62 8.62
C LEU A 186 9.37 -4.19 8.04
N GLY A 187 8.89 -3.95 6.81
CA GLY A 187 9.01 -2.66 6.13
C GLY A 187 10.41 -2.32 5.64
N ARG A 188 11.32 -3.31 5.58
CA ARG A 188 12.73 -3.13 5.18
C ARG A 188 12.91 -3.35 3.67
N ALA A 189 12.25 -2.51 2.89
CA ALA A 189 12.07 -2.71 1.44
C ALA A 189 13.39 -2.84 0.63
N PRO A 190 14.42 -1.99 0.81
CA PRO A 190 15.67 -2.12 0.04
C PRO A 190 16.41 -3.44 0.32
N GLU A 191 16.34 -3.93 1.56
CA GLU A 191 16.96 -5.20 1.93
C GLU A 191 16.18 -6.37 1.34
N ALA A 192 14.84 -6.32 1.38
CA ALA A 192 14.00 -7.33 0.76
C ALA A 192 14.30 -7.46 -0.74
N ALA A 193 14.44 -6.35 -1.46
CA ALA A 193 14.84 -6.32 -2.87
C ALA A 193 16.16 -7.05 -3.11
N GLY A 194 17.19 -6.82 -2.28
CA GLY A 194 18.48 -7.53 -2.38
C GLY A 194 18.38 -9.03 -2.13
N PHE A 195 17.47 -9.50 -1.28
CA PHE A 195 17.23 -10.93 -1.10
C PHE A 195 16.47 -11.56 -2.27
N TYR A 196 15.48 -10.86 -2.86
CA TYR A 196 14.82 -11.33 -4.09
C TYR A 196 15.78 -11.42 -5.28
N ASP A 197 16.64 -10.44 -5.45
CA ASP A 197 17.66 -10.43 -6.48
C ASP A 197 18.65 -11.61 -6.30
N ASN A 198 19.06 -11.91 -5.07
CA ASN A 198 19.83 -13.13 -4.77
C ASN A 198 19.06 -14.42 -5.06
N TYR A 199 17.76 -14.47 -4.76
CA TYR A 199 16.91 -15.60 -5.11
C TYR A 199 16.88 -15.83 -6.63
N LEU A 200 16.66 -14.78 -7.42
CA LEU A 200 16.64 -14.86 -8.89
C LEU A 200 17.97 -15.33 -9.49
N ARG A 201 19.11 -14.93 -8.90
CA ARG A 201 20.44 -15.38 -9.32
C ARG A 201 20.68 -16.86 -9.05
N GLN A 202 20.19 -17.37 -7.92
CA GLN A 202 20.47 -18.75 -7.49
C GLN A 202 19.43 -19.75 -7.98
N HIS A 203 18.17 -19.35 -8.13
CA HIS A 203 17.09 -20.21 -8.59
C HIS A 203 16.93 -20.15 -10.11
N ARG A 204 17.75 -20.93 -10.83
CA ARG A 204 17.80 -20.90 -12.30
C ARG A 204 16.56 -21.50 -12.98
N GLU A 205 15.83 -22.37 -12.30
CA GLU A 205 14.71 -23.15 -12.84
C GLU A 205 13.33 -22.47 -12.70
N LEU A 206 13.29 -21.17 -12.43
CA LEU A 206 12.03 -20.40 -12.45
C LEU A 206 11.44 -20.32 -13.86
N SER A 207 10.12 -20.43 -13.96
CA SER A 207 9.41 -20.02 -15.17
C SER A 207 9.59 -18.52 -15.44
N ASP A 208 9.49 -18.11 -16.70
CA ASP A 208 9.60 -16.70 -17.08
C ASP A 208 8.61 -15.83 -16.31
N ARG A 209 7.39 -16.34 -16.12
CA ARG A 209 6.33 -15.68 -15.35
C ARG A 209 6.74 -15.45 -13.89
N GLU A 210 7.30 -16.44 -13.21
CA GLU A 210 7.74 -16.28 -11.81
C GLU A 210 8.90 -15.29 -11.73
N ARG A 211 9.83 -15.36 -12.69
CA ARG A 211 10.96 -14.44 -12.78
C ARG A 211 10.51 -13.00 -13.00
N ASP A 212 9.56 -12.76 -13.89
CA ASP A 212 8.96 -11.44 -14.15
C ASP A 212 8.25 -10.91 -12.90
N GLN A 213 7.49 -11.76 -12.20
CA GLN A 213 6.79 -11.36 -10.97
C GLN A 213 7.75 -10.89 -9.88
N ILE A 214 8.85 -11.61 -9.69
CA ILE A 214 9.85 -11.23 -8.67
C ILE A 214 10.63 -9.98 -9.11
N ARG A 215 10.91 -9.79 -10.41
CA ARG A 215 11.51 -8.55 -10.93
C ARG A 215 10.62 -7.33 -10.70
N HIS A 216 9.35 -7.42 -11.07
CA HIS A 216 8.38 -6.36 -10.79
C HIS A 216 8.29 -6.07 -9.28
N LYS A 217 8.40 -7.11 -8.45
CA LYS A 217 8.40 -6.95 -7.01
C LYS A 217 9.64 -6.20 -6.49
N ILE A 218 10.82 -6.48 -7.04
CA ILE A 218 12.04 -5.72 -6.75
C ILE A 218 11.82 -4.25 -7.12
N GLU A 219 11.30 -3.96 -8.31
CA GLU A 219 11.00 -2.59 -8.76
C GLU A 219 10.04 -1.87 -7.81
N GLU A 220 8.95 -2.52 -7.39
CA GLU A 220 8.00 -1.98 -6.39
C GLU A 220 8.69 -1.65 -5.06
N LEU A 221 9.54 -2.55 -4.54
CA LEU A 221 10.26 -2.36 -3.27
C LEU A 221 11.32 -1.25 -3.35
N CYS A 222 11.81 -1.00 -4.56
CA CYS A 222 12.83 0.01 -4.84
C CYS A 222 12.23 1.38 -5.21
N ALA A 223 10.93 1.47 -5.45
CA ALA A 223 10.26 2.71 -5.82
C ALA A 223 10.49 3.81 -4.76
N GLY A 224 11.27 4.84 -5.12
CA GLY A 224 11.63 5.95 -4.24
C GLY A 224 12.87 5.74 -3.35
N ALA A 225 13.59 4.62 -3.49
CA ALA A 225 14.84 4.37 -2.78
C ALA A 225 16.07 4.66 -3.67
N PRO A 226 17.01 5.53 -3.26
CA PRO A 226 18.20 5.87 -4.06
C PRO A 226 19.24 4.74 -4.14
N ARG A 227 19.08 3.66 -3.37
CA ARG A 227 19.96 2.49 -3.35
C ARG A 227 19.12 1.23 -3.34
N CYS A 228 18.93 0.68 -4.53
CA CYS A 228 18.48 -0.69 -4.73
C CYS A 228 19.46 -1.41 -5.66
N PRO A 229 19.56 -2.75 -5.55
CA PRO A 229 20.41 -3.57 -6.40
C PRO A 229 19.93 -3.62 -7.86
#